data_AF-A0A919S5V8-F1
#
_entry.id   AF-A0A919S5V8-F1
#
_cell.length_a   1.000
_cell.length_b   1.000
_cell.length_c   1.000
_cell.angle_alpha   90.00
_cell.angle_beta   90.00
_cell.angle_gamma   90.00
#
_symmetry.space_group_name_H-M   'P 1'
#
loop_
_entity.id
_entity.type
_entity.pdbx_description
1 polymer ?
#
loop_
_entity_poly.entity_id
_entity_poly.type
_entity_poly.pdbx_seq_one_letter_code
_entity_poly.pdbx_strand_id
1 'polypeptide(L)'
;MSRRAPMLRSGVQTAAEGYANRCRLLHDQPVDMDAQVDLSDLTPVERELLRLGVAEWERPDGDRTAVVDLLGYADRGELRSDVQRLAGLLDTSRPMSRRDCRRVLLATELAFASETLGWSRDWTSDTGFTDRDTITVLRGIQEKLAGIVHGVNAHLVETGPPAQPAWQPIPMDADDRYWDLFYQRFAFRPGMASWPAIDEPRPSVTFDLGPIFAGSHPQFMAGTAAINSLALVALTRVLEPDASVVVLDWQHQTYRFWPHLFACQPDQRWPTTVVPNGDYYIFLTEDMSTGTFGHPWERTLCVFGEQLVSALVPALTSWLPVKRSKP
;
A
#
# COMPACT_ATOMS: atom_id res chain seq x y z
N MET A 1 -1.46 44.12 -43.50
CA MET A 1 -2.21 42.94 -43.03
C MET A 1 -1.26 42.01 -42.29
N SER A 2 -1.35 41.94 -40.96
CA SER A 2 -0.94 40.77 -40.18
C SER A 2 -1.50 40.94 -38.77
N ARG A 3 -2.58 40.21 -38.45
CA ARG A 3 -3.13 40.10 -37.10
C ARG A 3 -2.48 38.88 -36.45
N ARG A 4 -1.73 39.09 -35.37
CA ARG A 4 -1.34 38.02 -34.44
C ARG A 4 -2.53 37.69 -33.54
N ALA A 5 -2.89 36.41 -33.45
CA ALA A 5 -3.82 35.87 -32.47
C ALA A 5 -3.11 35.64 -31.11
N PRO A 6 -3.81 35.72 -29.96
CA PRO A 6 -3.22 35.53 -28.64
C PRO A 6 -3.15 34.04 -28.25
N MET A 7 -2.07 33.68 -27.54
CA MET A 7 -1.86 32.34 -26.96
C MET A 7 -2.82 32.07 -25.79
N LEU A 8 -3.56 30.95 -25.89
CA LEU A 8 -4.23 30.29 -24.78
C LEU A 8 -3.18 29.59 -23.89
N ARG A 9 -2.77 30.25 -22.79
CA ARG A 9 -1.88 29.68 -21.76
C ARG A 9 -2.43 29.81 -20.33
N SER A 10 -3.74 29.93 -20.15
CA SER A 10 -4.35 30.17 -18.82
C SER A 10 -5.28 29.06 -18.29
N GLY A 11 -5.38 27.90 -18.96
CA GLY A 11 -6.34 26.84 -18.60
C GLY A 11 -5.78 25.64 -17.82
N VAL A 12 -4.47 25.38 -17.90
CA VAL A 12 -3.85 24.16 -17.31
C VAL A 12 -3.38 24.40 -15.87
N GLN A 13 -2.98 25.63 -15.55
CA GLN A 13 -2.45 26.00 -14.24
C GLN A 13 -3.56 26.04 -13.16
N THR A 14 -4.78 26.41 -13.56
CA THR A 14 -5.97 26.48 -12.69
C THR A 14 -6.56 25.11 -12.34
N ALA A 15 -6.36 24.09 -13.19
CA ALA A 15 -6.84 22.72 -12.93
C ALA A 15 -5.92 21.98 -11.92
N ALA A 16 -4.60 22.17 -12.03
CA ALA A 16 -3.62 21.59 -11.12
C ALA A 16 -3.68 22.22 -9.71
N GLU A 17 -3.84 23.54 -9.62
CA GLU A 17 -4.08 24.23 -8.34
C GLU A 17 -5.42 23.81 -7.71
N GLY A 18 -6.45 23.58 -8.53
CA GLY A 18 -7.74 23.05 -8.08
C GLY A 18 -7.70 21.58 -7.64
N TYR A 19 -6.73 20.79 -8.11
CA TYR A 19 -6.52 19.41 -7.69
C TYR A 19 -5.69 19.34 -6.41
N ALA A 20 -4.59 20.10 -6.32
CA ALA A 20 -3.76 20.21 -5.13
C ALA A 20 -4.52 20.79 -3.92
N ASN A 21 -5.38 21.80 -4.14
CA ASN A 21 -6.27 22.31 -3.10
C ASN A 21 -7.36 21.30 -2.70
N ARG A 22 -7.84 20.46 -3.63
CA ARG A 22 -8.76 19.36 -3.30
C ARG A 22 -8.10 18.25 -2.50
N CYS A 23 -6.86 17.87 -2.80
CA CYS A 23 -6.11 16.89 -2.01
C CYS A 23 -5.82 17.41 -0.59
N ARG A 24 -5.52 18.71 -0.41
CA ARG A 24 -5.42 19.32 0.93
C ARG A 24 -6.76 19.36 1.66
N LEU A 25 -7.85 19.71 0.97
CA LEU A 25 -9.18 19.75 1.59
C LEU A 25 -9.72 18.36 1.94
N LEU A 26 -9.36 17.31 1.18
CA LEU A 26 -9.83 15.93 1.43
C LEU A 26 -9.18 15.27 2.65
N HIS A 27 -7.97 15.67 3.07
CA HIS A 27 -7.28 15.12 4.23
C HIS A 27 -7.50 15.90 5.54
N ASP A 28 -8.00 17.13 5.49
CA ASP A 28 -8.15 18.02 6.66
C ASP A 28 -9.61 18.37 7.02
N GLN A 29 -10.62 17.77 6.38
CA GLN A 29 -11.98 17.87 6.92
C GLN A 29 -12.10 16.97 8.17
N PRO A 30 -12.57 17.49 9.32
CA PRO A 30 -12.80 16.66 10.48
C PRO A 30 -13.80 15.56 10.12
N VAL A 31 -13.37 14.30 10.18
CA VAL A 31 -14.26 13.15 10.02
C VAL A 31 -15.32 13.26 11.11
N ASP A 32 -16.60 13.33 10.72
CA ASP A 32 -17.70 13.30 11.68
C ASP A 32 -17.72 11.92 12.36
N MET A 33 -17.13 11.87 13.54
CA MET A 33 -16.96 10.64 14.31
C MET A 33 -18.28 10.11 14.88
N ASP A 34 -19.33 10.93 14.89
CA ASP A 34 -20.64 10.58 15.44
C ASP A 34 -21.64 10.16 14.34
N ALA A 35 -21.26 10.32 13.07
CA ALA A 35 -21.98 9.80 11.92
C ALA A 35 -22.24 8.30 12.07
N GLN A 36 -23.48 7.89 11.80
CA GLN A 36 -23.92 6.51 11.92
C GLN A 36 -23.51 5.70 10.67
N VAL A 37 -22.99 4.51 10.92
CA VAL A 37 -22.55 3.52 9.94
C VAL A 37 -23.53 2.36 9.97
N ASP A 38 -24.09 2.04 8.82
CA ASP A 38 -24.85 0.80 8.67
C ASP A 38 -23.88 -0.40 8.62
N LEU A 39 -24.17 -1.41 9.44
CA LEU A 39 -23.37 -2.62 9.56
C LEU A 39 -24.03 -3.82 8.85
N SER A 40 -25.07 -3.58 8.05
CA SER A 40 -25.81 -4.62 7.33
C SER A 40 -24.94 -5.43 6.36
N ASP A 41 -23.88 -4.85 5.81
CA ASP A 41 -22.92 -5.50 4.90
C ASP A 41 -21.95 -6.47 5.60
N LEU A 42 -21.89 -6.46 6.94
CA LEU A 42 -21.12 -7.44 7.69
C LEU A 42 -21.85 -8.79 7.71
N THR A 43 -21.13 -9.81 7.25
CA THR A 43 -21.57 -11.20 7.35
C THR A 43 -21.67 -11.63 8.82
N PRO A 44 -22.44 -12.70 9.13
CA PRO A 44 -22.52 -13.23 10.48
C PRO A 44 -21.15 -13.59 11.08
N VAL A 45 -20.23 -14.11 10.26
CA VAL A 45 -18.88 -14.50 10.70
C VAL A 45 -18.03 -13.28 11.05
N GLU A 46 -18.10 -12.22 10.23
CA GLU A 46 -17.38 -10.97 10.49
C GLU A 46 -17.90 -10.27 11.76
N ARG A 47 -19.22 -10.23 11.92
CA ARG A 47 -19.85 -9.68 13.13
C ARG A 47 -19.46 -10.47 14.38
N GLU A 48 -19.41 -11.80 14.27
CA GLU A 48 -18.99 -12.66 15.37
C GLU A 48 -17.52 -12.46 15.73
N LEU A 49 -16.63 -12.32 14.76
CA LEU A 49 -15.22 -12.03 15.02
C LEU A 49 -15.04 -10.71 15.78
N LEU A 50 -15.75 -9.66 15.37
CA LEU A 50 -15.72 -8.37 16.07
C LEU A 50 -16.28 -8.47 17.49
N ARG A 51 -17.37 -9.21 17.67
CA ARG A 51 -18.00 -9.43 18.98
C ARG A 51 -17.04 -10.14 19.93
N LEU A 52 -16.41 -11.22 19.47
CA LEU A 52 -15.42 -11.98 20.25
C LEU A 52 -14.19 -11.13 20.56
N GLY A 53 -13.64 -10.41 19.57
CA GLY A 53 -12.46 -9.58 19.76
C GLY A 53 -12.67 -8.43 20.74
N VAL A 54 -13.88 -7.88 20.82
CA VAL A 54 -14.24 -6.88 21.83
C VAL A 54 -14.45 -7.52 23.20
N ALA A 55 -15.08 -8.70 23.27
CA ALA A 55 -15.34 -9.40 24.54
C ALA A 55 -14.08 -9.84 25.30
N GLU A 56 -12.94 -10.03 24.62
CA GLU A 56 -11.64 -10.31 25.27
C GLU A 56 -11.26 -9.24 26.31
N TRP A 57 -11.72 -8.01 26.10
CA TRP A 57 -11.47 -6.87 26.97
C TRP A 57 -12.39 -6.81 28.21
N GLU A 58 -13.31 -7.77 28.41
CA GLU A 58 -14.11 -7.89 29.64
C GLU A 58 -13.46 -8.74 30.73
N ARG A 59 -12.54 -9.63 30.35
CA ARG A 59 -12.03 -10.67 31.26
C ARG A 59 -11.37 -10.08 32.53
N PRO A 60 -11.40 -10.79 33.66
CA PRO A 60 -10.83 -10.26 34.91
C PRO A 60 -9.30 -10.31 34.95
N ASP A 61 -8.67 -11.14 34.11
CA ASP A 61 -7.23 -11.40 34.02
C ASP A 61 -6.47 -10.43 33.09
N GLY A 62 -5.18 -10.21 33.40
CA GLY A 62 -4.25 -9.34 32.65
C GLY A 62 -4.14 -7.89 33.16
N ASP A 63 -2.94 -7.29 33.04
CA ASP A 63 -2.73 -5.86 33.25
C ASP A 63 -3.20 -5.08 32.03
N ARG A 64 -4.33 -4.37 32.18
CA ARG A 64 -4.98 -3.61 31.10
C ARG A 64 -4.78 -2.12 31.21
N THR A 65 -3.94 -1.68 32.14
CA THR A 65 -3.71 -0.26 32.41
C THR A 65 -3.18 0.42 31.14
N ALA A 66 -2.26 -0.23 30.43
CA ALA A 66 -1.72 0.26 29.16
C ALA A 66 -2.80 0.42 28.07
N VAL A 67 -3.86 -0.40 28.07
CA VAL A 67 -4.90 -0.36 27.04
C VAL A 67 -6.01 0.64 27.37
N VAL A 68 -6.32 0.82 28.66
CA VAL A 68 -7.22 1.88 29.13
C VAL A 68 -6.73 3.24 28.64
N ASP A 69 -5.43 3.53 28.84
CA ASP A 69 -4.82 4.76 28.38
C ASP A 69 -4.74 4.83 26.85
N LEU A 70 -4.35 3.73 26.19
CA LEU A 70 -4.19 3.68 24.72
C LEU A 70 -5.51 3.92 23.97
N LEU A 71 -6.63 3.39 24.47
CA LEU A 71 -7.95 3.53 23.86
C LEU A 71 -8.70 4.78 24.35
N GLY A 72 -8.10 5.53 25.29
CA GLY A 72 -8.60 6.81 25.78
C GLY A 72 -9.76 6.69 26.78
N TYR A 73 -9.77 5.63 27.59
CA TYR A 73 -10.71 5.47 28.70
C TYR A 73 -10.10 6.02 30.00
N ALA A 74 -10.94 6.54 30.90
CA ALA A 74 -10.50 7.06 32.19
C ALA A 74 -10.10 5.94 33.16
N ASP A 75 -10.80 4.80 33.11
CA ASP A 75 -10.52 3.65 33.96
C ASP A 75 -11.02 2.31 33.35
N ARG A 76 -10.70 1.20 34.04
CA ARG A 76 -11.13 -0.15 33.64
C ARG A 76 -12.64 -0.36 33.69
N GLY A 77 -13.36 0.37 34.54
CA GLY A 77 -14.80 0.31 34.65
C GLY A 77 -15.46 0.90 33.41
N GLU A 78 -14.99 2.07 32.96
CA GLU A 78 -15.44 2.71 31.73
C GLU A 78 -15.18 1.85 30.50
N LEU A 79 -13.96 1.30 30.37
CA LEU A 79 -13.63 0.34 29.29
C LEU A 79 -14.61 -0.84 29.29
N ARG A 80 -14.87 -1.46 30.46
CA ARG A 80 -15.77 -2.62 30.56
C ARG A 80 -17.20 -2.25 30.16
N SER A 81 -17.73 -1.13 30.64
CA SER A 81 -19.07 -0.68 30.27
C SER A 81 -19.18 -0.38 28.77
N ASP A 82 -18.14 0.20 28.17
CA ASP A 82 -18.14 0.51 26.74
C ASP A 82 -18.04 -0.75 25.88
N VAL A 83 -17.19 -1.71 26.26
CA VAL A 83 -17.06 -3.02 25.60
C VAL A 83 -18.40 -3.77 25.59
N GLN A 84 -19.13 -3.80 26.71
CA GLN A 84 -20.47 -4.40 26.80
C GLN A 84 -21.48 -3.69 25.89
N ARG A 85 -21.42 -2.35 25.84
CA ARG A 85 -22.26 -1.55 24.95
C ARG A 85 -21.97 -1.86 23.49
N LEU A 86 -20.69 -1.93 23.10
CA LEU A 86 -20.24 -2.21 21.74
C LEU A 86 -20.63 -3.63 21.29
N ALA A 87 -20.47 -4.63 22.17
CA ALA A 87 -20.93 -5.99 21.91
C ALA A 87 -22.45 -6.05 21.68
N GLY A 88 -23.24 -5.36 22.51
CA GLY A 88 -24.70 -5.28 22.33
C GLY A 88 -25.13 -4.56 21.03
N LEU A 89 -24.35 -3.59 20.55
CA LEU A 89 -24.58 -2.96 19.24
C LEU A 89 -24.31 -3.92 18.09
N LEU A 90 -23.28 -4.76 18.20
CA LEU A 90 -23.01 -5.82 17.23
C LEU A 90 -24.11 -6.88 17.22
N ASP A 91 -24.68 -7.25 18.37
CA ASP A 91 -25.75 -8.26 18.44
C ASP A 91 -27.08 -7.79 17.81
N THR A 92 -27.37 -6.49 17.90
CA THR A 92 -28.67 -5.93 17.50
C THR A 92 -28.73 -5.46 16.05
N SER A 93 -27.63 -5.59 15.29
CA SER A 93 -27.50 -5.10 13.90
C SER A 93 -27.94 -3.64 13.71
N ARG A 94 -27.79 -2.83 14.76
CA ARG A 94 -28.09 -1.40 14.69
C ARG A 94 -26.93 -0.65 14.06
N PRO A 95 -27.21 0.50 13.40
CA PRO A 95 -26.16 1.41 13.01
C PRO A 95 -25.30 1.81 14.21
N MET A 96 -24.01 1.96 13.96
CA MET A 96 -22.99 2.25 14.96
C MET A 96 -22.24 3.53 14.57
N SER A 97 -21.81 4.35 15.53
CA SER A 97 -21.04 5.57 15.19
C SER A 97 -19.68 5.20 14.56
N ARG A 98 -19.12 6.08 13.71
CA ARG A 98 -17.77 5.89 13.16
C ARG A 98 -16.71 5.71 14.26
N ARG A 99 -16.86 6.43 15.37
CA ARG A 99 -16.02 6.27 16.57
C ARG A 99 -16.09 4.85 17.11
N ASP A 100 -17.30 4.33 17.27
CA ASP A 100 -17.51 2.99 17.80
C ASP A 100 -16.99 1.92 16.83
N CYS A 101 -17.20 2.06 15.52
CA CYS A 101 -16.63 1.15 14.52
C CYS A 101 -15.10 1.09 14.60
N ARG A 102 -14.42 2.24 14.74
CA ARG A 102 -12.97 2.29 14.91
C ARG A 102 -12.52 1.63 16.22
N ARG A 103 -13.24 1.87 17.31
CA ARG A 103 -12.93 1.26 18.62
C ARG A 103 -13.05 -0.27 18.57
N VAL A 104 -14.14 -0.77 18.00
CA VAL A 104 -14.38 -2.21 17.82
C VAL A 104 -13.25 -2.82 16.98
N LEU A 105 -12.95 -2.24 15.82
CA LEU A 105 -11.91 -2.74 14.93
C LEU A 105 -10.53 -2.76 15.61
N LEU A 106 -10.13 -1.64 16.23
CA LEU A 106 -8.84 -1.53 16.92
C LEU A 106 -8.75 -2.48 18.11
N ALA A 107 -9.83 -2.62 18.89
CA ALA A 107 -9.89 -3.55 20.01
C ALA A 107 -9.73 -5.01 19.53
N THR A 108 -10.39 -5.39 18.44
CA THR A 108 -10.25 -6.73 17.83
C THR A 108 -8.83 -6.96 17.31
N GLU A 109 -8.25 -5.98 16.59
CA GLU A 109 -6.88 -6.07 16.07
C GLU A 109 -5.84 -6.24 17.18
N LEU A 110 -5.95 -5.47 18.26
CA LEU A 110 -5.04 -5.55 19.40
C LEU A 110 -5.20 -6.87 20.16
N ALA A 111 -6.44 -7.35 20.36
CA ALA A 111 -6.70 -8.61 21.04
C ALA A 111 -6.12 -9.80 20.27
N PHE A 112 -6.23 -9.78 18.94
CA PHE A 112 -5.71 -10.82 18.06
C PHE A 112 -4.18 -10.75 17.89
N ALA A 113 -3.62 -9.58 17.59
CA ALA A 113 -2.25 -9.48 17.06
C ALA A 113 -1.17 -9.20 18.13
N SER A 114 -1.55 -8.74 19.32
CA SER A 114 -0.58 -8.34 20.35
C SER A 114 -0.42 -9.42 21.42
N GLU A 115 0.78 -9.98 21.59
CA GLU A 115 1.12 -10.80 22.77
C GLU A 115 1.32 -9.95 24.03
N THR A 116 1.59 -8.65 23.89
CA THR A 116 1.92 -7.76 25.02
C THR A 116 0.68 -7.12 25.62
N LEU A 117 -0.32 -6.83 24.78
CA LEU A 117 -1.55 -6.14 25.15
C LEU A 117 -2.78 -7.06 25.04
N GLY A 118 -2.69 -8.11 24.22
CA GLY A 118 -3.77 -9.05 23.93
C GLY A 118 -3.37 -10.50 24.24
N TRP A 119 -4.26 -11.42 23.89
CA TRP A 119 -4.15 -12.85 24.20
C TRP A 119 -3.88 -13.68 22.94
N SER A 120 -2.99 -13.21 22.06
CA SER A 120 -2.77 -13.84 20.75
C SER A 120 -2.42 -15.34 20.82
N ARG A 121 -1.89 -15.83 21.96
CA ARG A 121 -1.60 -17.25 22.18
C ARG A 121 -2.82 -18.12 22.47
N ASP A 122 -3.84 -17.55 23.11
CA ASP A 122 -5.06 -18.26 23.48
C ASP A 122 -6.23 -17.95 22.52
N TRP A 123 -6.02 -17.03 21.57
CA TRP A 123 -7.02 -16.57 20.60
C TRP A 123 -7.78 -17.70 19.89
N THR A 124 -7.07 -18.68 19.34
CA THR A 124 -7.73 -19.81 18.66
C THR A 124 -8.55 -20.67 19.62
N SER A 125 -8.07 -20.84 20.86
CA SER A 125 -8.79 -21.61 21.89
C SER A 125 -10.02 -20.87 22.40
N ASP A 126 -9.95 -19.56 22.54
CA ASP A 126 -10.99 -18.74 23.16
C ASP A 126 -12.08 -18.33 22.15
N THR A 127 -11.69 -18.06 20.90
CA THR A 127 -12.62 -17.60 19.85
C THR A 127 -13.05 -18.72 18.90
N GLY A 128 -12.28 -19.81 18.81
CA GLY A 128 -12.45 -20.86 17.80
C GLY A 128 -11.96 -20.47 16.40
N PHE A 129 -11.47 -19.24 16.20
CA PHE A 129 -10.90 -18.79 14.94
C PHE A 129 -9.40 -19.07 14.89
N THR A 130 -8.94 -19.76 13.84
CA THR A 130 -7.50 -19.86 13.60
C THR A 130 -6.92 -18.51 13.20
N ASP A 131 -5.60 -18.32 13.34
CA ASP A 131 -4.93 -17.10 12.87
C ASP A 131 -5.21 -16.80 11.39
N ARG A 132 -5.22 -17.85 10.56
CA ARG A 132 -5.50 -17.73 9.12
C ARG A 132 -6.92 -17.25 8.86
N ASP A 133 -7.90 -17.83 9.55
CA ASP A 133 -9.31 -17.45 9.40
C ASP A 133 -9.52 -16.04 9.93
N THR A 134 -8.91 -15.71 11.07
CA THR A 134 -8.96 -14.37 11.68
C THR A 134 -8.42 -13.32 10.72
N ILE A 135 -7.23 -13.51 10.14
CA ILE A 135 -6.66 -12.56 9.18
C ILE A 135 -7.58 -12.42 7.96
N THR A 136 -8.12 -13.51 7.44
CA THR A 136 -8.99 -13.49 6.25
C THR A 136 -10.26 -12.69 6.51
N VAL A 137 -10.94 -12.96 7.63
CA VAL A 137 -12.19 -12.30 8.02
C VAL A 137 -11.93 -10.83 8.40
N LEU A 138 -10.83 -10.56 9.12
CA LEU A 138 -10.44 -9.21 9.53
C LEU A 138 -10.14 -8.31 8.31
N ARG A 139 -9.51 -8.84 7.26
CA ARG A 139 -9.30 -8.10 6.01
C ARG A 139 -10.63 -7.76 5.32
N GLY A 140 -11.58 -8.70 5.27
CA GLY A 140 -12.93 -8.44 4.76
C GLY A 140 -13.66 -7.34 5.54
N ILE A 141 -13.54 -7.34 6.87
CA ILE A 141 -14.06 -6.26 7.72
C ILE A 141 -13.37 -4.93 7.41
N GLN A 142 -12.04 -4.91 7.37
CA GLN A 142 -11.27 -3.69 7.11
C GLN A 142 -11.59 -3.08 5.75
N GLU A 143 -11.81 -3.89 4.71
CA GLU A 143 -12.26 -3.44 3.39
C GLU A 143 -13.64 -2.78 3.46
N LYS A 144 -14.61 -3.43 4.12
CA LYS A 144 -15.97 -2.89 4.29
C LYS A 144 -16.00 -1.63 5.14
N LEU A 145 -15.09 -1.54 6.12
CA LEU A 145 -14.94 -0.38 7.00
C LEU A 145 -13.89 0.62 6.49
N ALA A 146 -13.28 0.43 5.31
CA ALA A 146 -12.18 1.27 4.81
C ALA A 146 -12.60 2.74 4.63
N GLY A 147 -13.84 2.98 4.21
CA GLY A 147 -14.46 4.32 4.13
C GLY A 147 -14.69 5.00 5.49
N ILE A 148 -14.52 4.27 6.59
CA ILE A 148 -14.69 4.73 7.98
C ILE A 148 -13.33 5.00 8.63
N VAL A 149 -12.32 4.19 8.30
CA VAL A 149 -10.95 4.29 8.84
C VAL A 149 -10.15 5.41 8.18
N HIS A 150 -10.31 5.63 6.87
CA HIS A 150 -9.49 6.60 6.11
C HIS A 150 -10.19 7.91 5.72
N GLY A 151 -11.38 8.20 6.27
CA GLY A 151 -12.00 9.54 6.13
C GLY A 151 -12.38 9.93 4.70
N VAL A 152 -12.62 8.98 3.80
CA VAL A 152 -13.09 9.30 2.45
C VAL A 152 -14.61 9.20 2.41
N ASN A 153 -15.26 10.33 2.16
CA ASN A 153 -16.68 10.44 1.84
C ASN A 153 -17.00 9.60 0.59
N ALA A 154 -17.37 8.34 0.78
CA ALA A 154 -18.05 7.54 -0.22
C ALA A 154 -19.53 7.93 -0.34
N HIS A 155 -19.82 9.22 -0.51
CA HIS A 155 -21.11 9.73 -0.98
C HIS A 155 -20.97 11.17 -1.50
N LEU A 156 -20.06 11.35 -2.46
CA LEU A 156 -20.26 12.30 -3.54
C LEU A 156 -19.98 11.54 -4.83
N VAL A 157 -21.04 10.91 -5.37
CA VAL A 157 -21.12 10.64 -6.80
C VAL A 157 -21.25 12.02 -7.46
N GLU A 158 -20.16 12.77 -7.50
CA GLU A 158 -20.05 13.89 -8.42
C GLU A 158 -19.69 13.29 -9.77
N THR A 159 -20.56 13.57 -10.74
CA THR A 159 -20.39 13.36 -12.17
C THR A 159 -19.22 14.18 -12.71
N GLY A 160 -18.01 13.88 -12.24
CA GLY A 160 -16.74 14.31 -12.81
C GLY A 160 -16.16 13.23 -13.72
N PRO A 161 -15.17 13.56 -14.56
CA PRO A 161 -14.43 12.53 -15.30
C PRO A 161 -13.86 11.50 -14.32
N PRO A 162 -13.76 10.21 -14.71
CA PRO A 162 -13.29 9.16 -13.82
C PRO A 162 -11.96 9.58 -13.18
N ALA A 163 -11.85 9.38 -11.85
CA ALA A 163 -10.60 9.59 -11.14
C ALA A 163 -9.50 8.77 -11.81
N GLN A 164 -8.38 9.42 -12.10
CA GLN A 164 -7.26 8.81 -12.80
C GLN A 164 -6.78 7.54 -12.08
N PRO A 165 -6.63 6.41 -12.78
CA PRO A 165 -6.11 5.20 -12.16
C PRO A 165 -4.62 5.36 -11.85
N ALA A 166 -4.15 4.78 -10.74
CA ALA A 166 -2.74 4.80 -10.37
C ALA A 166 -1.85 4.00 -11.35
N TRP A 167 -2.47 3.10 -12.14
CA TRP A 167 -1.83 2.36 -13.22
C TRP A 167 -2.63 2.58 -14.51
N GLN A 168 -1.94 3.04 -15.56
CA GLN A 168 -2.53 3.22 -16.87
C GLN A 168 -1.74 2.41 -17.89
N PRO A 169 -2.36 1.47 -18.63
CA PRO A 169 -1.72 0.77 -19.73
C PRO A 169 -1.20 1.77 -20.77
N ILE A 170 0.04 1.60 -21.22
CA ILE A 170 0.56 2.30 -22.39
C ILE A 170 0.19 1.44 -23.61
N PRO A 171 -0.50 2.00 -24.63
CA PRO A 171 -0.79 1.27 -25.86
C PRO A 171 0.47 0.67 -26.48
N MET A 172 0.35 -0.55 -27.02
CA MET A 172 1.49 -1.33 -27.55
C MET A 172 2.13 -0.72 -28.81
N ASP A 173 1.45 0.20 -29.48
CA ASP A 173 2.03 1.00 -30.57
C ASP A 173 2.78 2.25 -30.06
N ALA A 174 2.59 2.60 -28.79
CA ALA A 174 3.19 3.76 -28.14
C ALA A 174 4.31 3.39 -27.16
N ASP A 175 4.46 2.12 -26.79
CA ASP A 175 5.50 1.66 -25.85
C ASP A 175 6.83 1.26 -26.52
N ASP A 176 6.83 1.00 -27.83
CA ASP A 176 8.03 0.79 -28.66
C ASP A 176 9.09 1.87 -28.40
N ARG A 177 8.69 3.14 -28.27
CA ARG A 177 9.63 4.24 -27.99
C ARG A 177 10.36 4.07 -26.66
N TYR A 178 9.71 3.52 -25.64
CA TYR A 178 10.31 3.32 -24.34
C TYR A 178 11.23 2.10 -24.35
N TRP A 179 10.84 1.03 -25.03
CA TRP A 179 11.70 -0.12 -25.24
C TRP A 179 12.94 0.26 -26.05
N ASP A 180 12.80 0.93 -27.19
CA ASP A 180 13.92 1.36 -28.04
C ASP A 180 14.93 2.23 -27.28
N LEU A 181 14.42 3.21 -26.53
CA LEU A 181 15.26 4.06 -25.68
C LEU A 181 15.95 3.24 -24.58
N PHE A 182 15.25 2.29 -23.96
CA PHE A 182 15.83 1.42 -22.93
C PHE A 182 16.93 0.51 -23.50
N TYR A 183 16.69 -0.14 -24.65
CA TYR A 183 17.67 -0.95 -25.35
C TYR A 183 18.94 -0.15 -25.67
N GLN A 184 18.78 1.07 -26.21
CA GLN A 184 19.90 1.91 -26.57
C GLN A 184 20.66 2.45 -25.35
N ARG A 185 19.94 2.99 -24.37
CA ARG A 185 20.53 3.70 -23.23
C ARG A 185 21.25 2.77 -22.26
N PHE A 186 20.73 1.59 -22.04
CA PHE A 186 21.27 0.63 -21.07
C PHE A 186 21.95 -0.57 -21.73
N ALA A 187 22.09 -0.55 -23.06
CA ALA A 187 22.61 -1.66 -23.85
C ALA A 187 21.97 -3.00 -23.45
N PHE A 188 20.64 -3.01 -23.34
CA PHE A 188 19.89 -4.15 -22.80
C PHE A 188 20.05 -5.40 -23.68
N ARG A 189 20.49 -6.50 -23.07
CA ARG A 189 20.78 -7.80 -23.67
C ARG A 189 19.98 -8.87 -22.91
N PRO A 190 18.67 -9.06 -23.22
CA PRO A 190 17.87 -10.04 -22.52
C PRO A 190 18.43 -11.45 -22.78
N GLY A 191 18.63 -12.20 -21.70
CA GLY A 191 19.06 -13.60 -21.77
C GLY A 191 18.83 -14.35 -20.47
N MET A 192 18.68 -15.68 -20.57
CA MET A 192 18.45 -16.52 -19.39
C MET A 192 19.74 -16.99 -18.71
N ALA A 193 20.90 -16.79 -19.36
CA ALA A 193 22.19 -17.37 -18.95
C ALA A 193 23.37 -16.39 -19.02
N SER A 194 23.13 -15.12 -19.36
CA SER A 194 24.16 -14.11 -19.57
C SER A 194 23.86 -12.87 -18.73
N TRP A 195 24.82 -12.48 -17.89
CA TRP A 195 24.66 -11.41 -16.92
C TRP A 195 25.92 -10.51 -16.89
N PRO A 196 25.78 -9.19 -16.61
CA PRO A 196 24.52 -8.47 -16.42
C PRO A 196 23.79 -8.23 -17.76
N ALA A 197 22.45 -8.16 -17.71
CA ALA A 197 21.63 -7.91 -18.90
C ALA A 197 21.60 -6.43 -19.31
N ILE A 198 22.07 -5.51 -18.46
CA ILE A 198 22.22 -4.08 -18.78
C ILE A 198 23.61 -3.57 -18.39
N ASP A 199 24.05 -2.51 -19.05
CA ASP A 199 25.13 -1.67 -18.57
C ASP A 199 24.58 -0.81 -17.42
N GLU A 200 24.68 -1.33 -16.18
CA GLU A 200 24.12 -0.67 -14.99
C GLU A 200 24.60 0.80 -14.88
N PRO A 201 23.70 1.78 -14.66
CA PRO A 201 24.05 3.21 -14.58
C PRO A 201 24.91 3.57 -13.38
N ARG A 202 25.31 4.84 -13.31
CA ARG A 202 25.95 5.45 -12.14
C ARG A 202 25.09 6.61 -11.62
N PRO A 203 24.82 6.70 -10.31
CA PRO A 203 25.10 5.68 -9.29
C PRO A 203 24.11 4.50 -9.38
N SER A 204 24.56 3.30 -9.02
CA SER A 204 23.69 2.13 -8.87
C SER A 204 24.18 1.13 -7.82
N VAL A 205 23.24 0.37 -7.25
CA VAL A 205 23.49 -0.77 -6.37
C VAL A 205 22.58 -1.91 -6.78
N THR A 206 23.17 -3.08 -7.00
CA THR A 206 22.46 -4.30 -7.37
C THR A 206 22.47 -5.30 -6.23
N PHE A 207 21.29 -5.68 -5.78
CA PHE A 207 21.06 -6.63 -4.71
C PHE A 207 20.91 -8.05 -5.24
N ASP A 208 21.41 -9.02 -4.48
CA ASP A 208 21.14 -10.44 -4.68
C ASP A 208 19.82 -10.81 -3.98
N LEU A 209 18.82 -11.22 -4.76
CA LEU A 209 17.54 -11.70 -4.26
C LEU A 209 17.55 -13.21 -3.98
N GLY A 210 18.65 -13.91 -4.28
CA GLY A 210 18.82 -15.34 -4.05
C GLY A 210 18.27 -15.85 -2.71
N PRO A 211 18.52 -15.17 -1.56
CA PRO A 211 17.97 -15.56 -0.27
C PRO A 211 16.43 -15.59 -0.22
N ILE A 212 15.74 -14.68 -0.91
CA ILE A 212 14.27 -14.65 -0.98
C ILE A 212 13.76 -15.80 -1.83
N PHE A 213 14.38 -16.02 -3.00
CA PHE A 213 14.01 -17.10 -3.93
C PHE A 213 14.30 -18.50 -3.38
N ALA A 214 15.23 -18.63 -2.44
CA ALA A 214 15.54 -19.88 -1.77
C ALA A 214 14.58 -20.18 -0.58
N GLY A 215 13.80 -19.19 -0.15
CA GLY A 215 12.85 -19.35 0.95
C GLY A 215 11.64 -20.21 0.58
N SER A 216 10.90 -20.63 1.61
CA SER A 216 9.56 -21.22 1.41
C SER A 216 8.61 -20.23 0.75
N HIS A 217 7.51 -20.71 0.16
CA HIS A 217 6.55 -19.84 -0.53
C HIS A 217 6.04 -18.66 0.35
N PRO A 218 5.69 -18.85 1.63
CA PRO A 218 5.35 -17.72 2.51
C PRO A 218 6.49 -16.71 2.72
N GLN A 219 7.73 -17.19 2.85
CA GLN A 219 8.91 -16.32 3.00
C GLN A 219 9.19 -15.52 1.72
N PHE A 220 9.04 -16.17 0.56
CA PHE A 220 9.14 -15.51 -0.74
C PHE A 220 8.09 -14.40 -0.88
N MET A 221 6.82 -14.68 -0.54
CA MET A 221 5.74 -13.70 -0.59
C MET A 221 5.98 -12.52 0.35
N ALA A 222 6.40 -12.79 1.59
CA ALA A 222 6.70 -11.74 2.56
C ALA A 222 7.90 -10.87 2.14
N GLY A 223 9.00 -11.47 1.67
CA GLY A 223 10.17 -10.74 1.17
C GLY A 223 9.83 -9.90 -0.07
N THR A 224 9.02 -10.44 -0.98
CA THR A 224 8.55 -9.72 -2.16
C THR A 224 7.68 -8.52 -1.79
N ALA A 225 6.72 -8.71 -0.89
CA ALA A 225 5.88 -7.63 -0.38
C ALA A 225 6.72 -6.53 0.29
N ALA A 226 7.70 -6.91 1.13
CA ALA A 226 8.59 -5.96 1.79
C ALA A 226 9.38 -5.11 0.79
N ILE A 227 9.96 -5.70 -0.25
CA ILE A 227 10.69 -4.95 -1.30
C ILE A 227 9.75 -4.00 -2.04
N ASN A 228 8.58 -4.48 -2.48
CA ASN A 228 7.62 -3.64 -3.21
C ASN A 228 7.14 -2.46 -2.36
N SER A 229 6.85 -2.68 -1.07
CA SER A 229 6.47 -1.60 -0.15
C SER A 229 7.60 -0.61 0.09
N LEU A 230 8.84 -1.07 0.28
CA LEU A 230 10.00 -0.18 0.44
C LEU A 230 10.26 0.63 -0.83
N ALA A 231 10.11 0.01 -2.01
CA ALA A 231 10.22 0.71 -3.28
C ALA A 231 9.13 1.78 -3.43
N LEU A 232 7.88 1.47 -3.07
CA LEU A 232 6.78 2.45 -3.08
C LEU A 232 7.04 3.63 -2.13
N VAL A 233 7.52 3.36 -0.91
CA VAL A 233 7.91 4.40 0.05
C VAL A 233 9.06 5.24 -0.49
N ALA A 234 10.05 4.64 -1.15
CA ALA A 234 11.16 5.38 -1.73
C ALA A 234 10.70 6.24 -2.92
N LEU A 235 9.88 5.70 -3.82
CA LEU A 235 9.33 6.42 -4.97
C LEU A 235 8.48 7.63 -4.54
N THR A 236 7.64 7.48 -3.51
CA THR A 236 6.85 8.60 -2.95
C THR A 236 7.67 9.66 -2.22
N ARG A 237 8.92 9.37 -1.87
CA ARG A 237 9.83 10.36 -1.26
C ARG A 237 10.64 11.14 -2.28
N VAL A 238 10.98 10.51 -3.41
CA VAL A 238 11.91 11.09 -4.40
C VAL A 238 11.22 11.70 -5.60
N LEU A 239 9.94 11.37 -5.83
CA LEU A 239 9.17 11.90 -6.94
C LEU A 239 8.24 13.02 -6.47
N GLU A 240 7.87 13.91 -7.39
CA GLU A 240 6.81 14.89 -7.13
C GLU A 240 5.43 14.20 -7.01
N PRO A 241 4.45 14.80 -6.30
CA PRO A 241 3.15 14.18 -6.05
C PRO A 241 2.38 13.71 -7.29
N ASP A 242 2.54 14.39 -8.42
CA ASP A 242 1.88 14.09 -9.70
C ASP A 242 2.78 13.36 -10.71
N ALA A 243 4.04 13.10 -10.35
CA ALA A 243 4.99 12.43 -11.23
C ALA A 243 4.64 10.95 -11.39
N SER A 244 4.74 10.49 -12.64
CA SER A 244 4.65 9.07 -12.99
C SER A 244 6.01 8.47 -13.31
N VAL A 245 6.09 7.16 -13.19
CA VAL A 245 7.15 6.34 -13.78
C VAL A 245 6.56 5.45 -14.88
N VAL A 246 7.41 5.07 -15.83
CA VAL A 246 7.12 4.05 -16.84
C VAL A 246 7.56 2.70 -16.28
N VAL A 247 6.68 1.71 -16.39
CA VAL A 247 6.91 0.34 -15.94
C VAL A 247 6.91 -0.57 -17.16
N LEU A 248 8.09 -1.08 -17.50
CA LEU A 248 8.29 -2.01 -18.59
C LEU A 248 8.24 -3.44 -18.05
N ASP A 249 7.42 -4.26 -18.69
CA ASP A 249 7.31 -5.69 -18.42
C ASP A 249 7.69 -6.43 -19.71
N TRP A 250 8.81 -7.14 -19.70
CA TRP A 250 9.38 -7.68 -20.93
C TRP A 250 8.43 -8.67 -21.62
N GLN A 251 8.09 -8.37 -22.87
CA GLN A 251 7.10 -9.07 -23.71
C GLN A 251 5.63 -8.96 -23.23
N HIS A 252 5.34 -8.10 -22.26
CA HIS A 252 4.01 -7.90 -21.69
C HIS A 252 3.60 -6.44 -21.69
N GLN A 253 2.43 -6.16 -21.12
CA GLN A 253 1.82 -4.84 -21.07
C GLN A 253 2.73 -3.84 -20.33
N THR A 254 3.11 -2.77 -21.03
CA THR A 254 3.77 -1.61 -20.42
C THR A 254 2.76 -0.74 -19.67
N TYR A 255 3.15 -0.17 -18.53
CA TYR A 255 2.30 0.74 -17.77
C TYR A 255 2.95 2.09 -17.51
N ARG A 256 2.10 3.08 -17.30
CA ARG A 256 2.41 4.30 -16.57
C ARG A 256 1.89 4.14 -15.15
N PHE A 257 2.73 4.46 -14.17
CA PHE A 257 2.47 4.25 -12.76
C PHE A 257 2.63 5.56 -11.96
N TRP A 258 1.67 5.89 -11.11
CA TRP A 258 1.72 7.06 -10.21
C TRP A 258 1.86 6.59 -8.75
N PRO A 259 3.08 6.61 -8.18
CA PRO A 259 3.33 6.07 -6.85
C PRO A 259 2.51 6.72 -5.73
N HIS A 260 2.32 8.04 -5.78
CA HIS A 260 1.53 8.77 -4.78
C HIS A 260 0.06 8.38 -4.81
N LEU A 261 -0.53 8.27 -6.00
CA LEU A 261 -1.92 7.82 -6.15
C LEU A 261 -2.08 6.38 -5.65
N PHE A 262 -1.14 5.50 -6.01
CA PHE A 262 -1.15 4.11 -5.58
C PHE A 262 -1.00 3.94 -4.07
N ALA A 263 -0.13 4.74 -3.44
CA ALA A 263 0.07 4.72 -1.99
C ALA A 263 -1.21 5.04 -1.20
N CYS A 264 -2.15 5.78 -1.79
CA CYS A 264 -3.43 6.12 -1.18
C CYS A 264 -4.57 5.14 -1.53
N GLN A 265 -4.33 4.13 -2.38
CA GLN A 265 -5.37 3.16 -2.73
C GLN A 265 -5.56 2.11 -1.61
N PRO A 266 -6.82 1.78 -1.25
CA PRO A 266 -7.11 0.83 -0.17
C PRO A 266 -6.81 -0.63 -0.53
N ASP A 267 -6.93 -1.02 -1.81
CA ASP A 267 -6.58 -2.35 -2.32
C ASP A 267 -5.46 -2.23 -3.38
N GLN A 268 -4.21 -2.22 -2.89
CA GLN A 268 -3.02 -2.10 -3.72
C GLN A 268 -2.74 -3.41 -4.47
N ARG A 269 -3.28 -3.52 -5.67
CA ARG A 269 -2.94 -4.61 -6.60
C ARG A 269 -1.88 -4.14 -7.59
N TRP A 270 -0.72 -4.79 -7.54
CA TRP A 270 0.38 -4.55 -8.47
C TRP A 270 0.14 -5.34 -9.76
N PRO A 271 -0.08 -4.69 -10.92
CA PRO A 271 -0.08 -5.40 -12.21
C PRO A 271 1.31 -5.98 -12.51
N THR A 272 2.36 -5.22 -12.18
CA THR A 272 3.77 -5.61 -12.31
C THR A 272 4.50 -5.19 -11.04
N THR A 273 5.26 -6.09 -10.42
CA THR A 273 6.01 -5.84 -9.18
C THR A 273 7.42 -5.33 -9.45
N VAL A 274 8.09 -4.76 -8.44
CA VAL A 274 9.52 -4.38 -8.53
C VAL A 274 10.41 -5.62 -8.48
N VAL A 275 10.04 -6.62 -7.66
CA VAL A 275 10.71 -7.92 -7.63
C VAL A 275 10.37 -8.69 -8.90
N PRO A 276 11.36 -9.15 -9.69
CA PRO A 276 11.12 -9.90 -10.91
C PRO A 276 10.56 -11.30 -10.61
N ASN A 277 9.47 -11.71 -11.25
CA ASN A 277 8.86 -13.04 -11.04
C ASN A 277 8.54 -13.75 -12.36
N GLY A 278 9.58 -13.94 -13.18
CA GLY A 278 9.47 -14.64 -14.46
C GLY A 278 9.99 -13.81 -15.63
N ASP A 279 9.82 -12.49 -15.57
CA ASP A 279 10.22 -11.53 -16.61
C ASP A 279 11.07 -10.39 -16.06
N TYR A 280 11.67 -9.60 -16.97
CA TYR A 280 12.33 -8.36 -16.59
C TYR A 280 11.29 -7.31 -16.26
N TYR A 281 11.35 -6.78 -15.04
CA TYR A 281 10.51 -5.68 -14.60
C TYR A 281 11.38 -4.44 -14.40
N ILE A 282 11.05 -3.36 -15.11
CA ILE A 282 11.83 -2.13 -15.09
C ILE A 282 10.93 -0.96 -14.72
N PHE A 283 11.27 -0.23 -13.67
CA PHE A 283 10.59 1.01 -13.28
C PHE A 283 11.51 2.18 -13.58
N LEU A 284 11.05 3.16 -14.35
CA LEU A 284 11.87 4.26 -14.87
C LEU A 284 11.15 5.60 -14.73
N THR A 285 11.86 6.64 -14.30
CA THR A 285 11.42 8.01 -14.59
C THR A 285 11.30 8.22 -16.11
N GLU A 286 10.51 9.19 -16.57
CA GLU A 286 10.33 9.46 -18.00
C GLU A 286 11.64 9.75 -18.75
N ASP A 287 12.60 10.36 -18.05
CA ASP A 287 13.94 10.65 -18.56
C ASP A 287 14.95 9.49 -18.39
N MET A 288 14.50 8.36 -17.81
CA MET A 288 15.30 7.17 -17.51
C MET A 288 16.57 7.47 -16.71
N SER A 289 16.57 8.53 -15.90
CA SER A 289 17.71 8.89 -15.04
C SER A 289 17.72 8.09 -13.73
N THR A 290 16.54 7.66 -13.27
CA THR A 290 16.33 7.00 -11.99
C THR A 290 15.37 5.84 -12.14
N GLY A 291 15.61 4.74 -11.44
CA GLY A 291 14.76 3.57 -11.58
C GLY A 291 15.26 2.30 -10.92
N THR A 292 14.55 1.20 -11.22
CA THR A 292 14.93 -0.16 -10.84
C THR A 292 14.92 -1.09 -12.03
N PHE A 293 15.81 -2.08 -12.03
CA PHE A 293 15.87 -3.15 -13.01
C PHE A 293 15.90 -4.51 -12.31
N GLY A 294 14.78 -5.24 -12.41
CA GLY A 294 14.63 -6.60 -11.90
C GLY A 294 15.05 -7.63 -12.94
N HIS A 295 15.98 -8.52 -12.58
CA HIS A 295 16.40 -9.63 -13.42
C HIS A 295 15.94 -10.97 -12.83
N PRO A 296 15.00 -11.71 -13.46
CA PRO A 296 14.41 -12.91 -12.87
C PRO A 296 15.40 -14.07 -12.81
N TRP A 297 16.17 -14.29 -13.88
CA TRP A 297 17.14 -15.39 -13.93
C TRP A 297 18.41 -15.14 -13.10
N GLU A 298 18.92 -13.92 -13.09
CA GLU A 298 20.03 -13.56 -12.20
C GLU A 298 19.60 -13.48 -10.73
N ARG A 299 18.28 -13.34 -10.51
CA ARG A 299 17.64 -13.06 -9.22
C ARG A 299 18.23 -11.82 -8.58
N THR A 300 18.23 -10.72 -9.33
CA THR A 300 18.79 -9.45 -8.88
C THR A 300 17.80 -8.30 -9.01
N LEU A 301 17.99 -7.30 -8.17
CA LEU A 301 17.33 -6.00 -8.28
C LEU A 301 18.40 -4.91 -8.29
N CYS A 302 18.59 -4.27 -9.44
CA CYS A 302 19.42 -3.07 -9.56
C CYS A 302 18.58 -1.84 -9.24
N VAL A 303 19.05 -0.99 -8.34
CA VAL A 303 18.49 0.32 -8.01
C VAL A 303 19.48 1.38 -8.48
N PHE A 304 19.03 2.36 -9.25
CA PHE A 304 19.91 3.38 -9.82
C PHE A 304 19.29 4.78 -9.83
N GLY A 305 20.16 5.78 -9.98
CA GLY A 305 19.81 7.20 -9.87
C GLY A 305 19.99 7.71 -8.45
N GLU A 306 20.63 8.87 -8.31
CA GLU A 306 21.14 9.40 -7.03
C GLU A 306 20.08 9.43 -5.93
N GLN A 307 18.90 9.97 -6.23
CA GLN A 307 17.83 10.15 -5.25
C GLN A 307 17.25 8.80 -4.78
N LEU A 308 16.94 7.90 -5.72
CA LEU A 308 16.36 6.60 -5.38
C LEU A 308 17.39 5.68 -4.70
N VAL A 309 18.65 5.72 -5.11
CA VAL A 309 19.76 5.05 -4.42
C VAL A 309 19.82 5.53 -2.97
N SER A 310 19.84 6.84 -2.73
CA SER A 310 19.89 7.39 -1.37
C SER A 310 18.66 7.00 -0.53
N ALA A 311 17.47 6.89 -1.14
CA ALA A 311 16.24 6.62 -0.42
C ALA A 311 15.98 5.12 -0.13
N LEU A 312 16.34 4.23 -1.07
CA LEU A 312 15.98 2.81 -1.04
C LEU A 312 17.11 1.89 -0.58
N VAL A 313 18.35 2.15 -1.01
CA VAL A 313 19.50 1.26 -0.76
C VAL A 313 19.73 0.99 0.73
N PRO A 314 19.73 1.99 1.64
CA PRO A 314 19.96 1.74 3.06
C PRO A 314 18.97 0.74 3.68
N ALA A 315 17.70 0.79 3.26
CA ALA A 315 16.67 -0.12 3.75
C ALA A 315 16.92 -1.55 3.24
N LEU A 316 17.27 -1.72 1.96
CA LEU A 316 17.52 -3.04 1.38
C LEU A 316 18.83 -3.66 1.89
N THR A 317 19.91 -2.88 2.03
CA THR A 317 21.21 -3.38 2.53
C THR A 317 21.14 -3.91 3.96
N SER A 318 20.11 -3.53 4.74
CA SER A 318 19.95 -4.04 6.10
C SER A 318 19.63 -5.54 6.18
N TRP A 319 19.19 -6.17 5.09
CA TRP A 319 18.81 -7.58 5.06
C TRP A 319 19.07 -8.32 3.74
N LEU A 320 19.47 -7.62 2.67
CA LEU A 320 19.85 -8.22 1.39
C LEU A 320 21.34 -8.07 1.09
N PRO A 321 21.99 -9.12 0.57
CA PRO A 321 23.37 -9.02 0.10
C PRO A 321 23.48 -8.06 -1.10
N VAL A 322 24.52 -7.23 -1.10
CA VAL A 322 24.89 -6.43 -2.27
C VAL A 322 25.73 -7.29 -3.21
N LYS A 323 25.29 -7.42 -4.46
CA LYS A 323 26.00 -8.16 -5.50
C LYS A 323 26.96 -7.27 -6.28
N ARG A 324 26.53 -6.05 -6.63
CA ARG A 324 27.34 -5.06 -7.35
C ARG A 324 27.02 -3.66 -6.86
N SER A 325 27.98 -2.76 -6.99
CA SER A 325 27.79 -1.33 -6.75
C SER A 325 28.64 -0.55 -7.73
N LYS A 326 28.05 0.50 -8.30
CA LYS A 326 28.74 1.50 -9.11
C LYS A 326 28.48 2.86 -8.46
N PRO A 327 29.50 3.46 -7.82
CA PRO A 327 29.37 4.81 -7.29
C PRO A 327 29.15 5.82 -8.42
#